data_AF-A0A8T2EYD9-F1
#
_entry.id   AF-A0A8T2EYD9-F1
#
_cell.length_a   1.000
_cell.length_b   1.000
_cell.length_c   1.000
_cell.angle_alpha   90.00
_cell.angle_beta   90.00
_cell.angle_gamma   90.00
#
_symmetry.space_group_name_H-M   'P 1'
#
loop_
_entity.id
_entity.type
_entity.pdbx_description
1 polymer ?
#
loop_
_entity_poly.entity_id
_entity_poly.type
_entity_poly.pdbx_seq_one_letter_code
_entity_poly.pdbx_strand_id
1 'polypeptide(L)'
;MRGGAAGKRRTTVGFGGAPPPPPPSIEQQRHLFNSRDSDASFASSRPSSIGLGGRGASDDRSSMIRFINAFLSTHNFPISIRGNPVPSVKDISETLKFLLSALDYPCDSIKWDEDLVFFLKSQKCPFKITKSSLKAPNTPHNWPTVLAVVHWLAELARFHQHLVSNSTSVPEDNSMNFFAIQSFGHFIRGEDDKVNDLDSQFLGKLEAEKTSVAETISGCEKISGELEAKLESLRKGPSKKESLEKVKADLENDVNKFRTIVVEYTDRNPAMEKVVEEKAKELKAKEEERERISVENKELKKSVELQNFSAADVNRMRRELQAVERDVADAEVARDGWDQKAWELNSQIRNQFHQIQTLAIDCNQALRRLKLDIQFAVNERGETPAAVMGVDYKSVVKPALCSLCDGIKGSSAEKVEELVTLQHHKSEMASKIESKRSLLGSIQLQINDLEEKMKLVKKETQELSTKCDLEAKTLVESVKAEALNLEVVEKEAAEFVKASELRLQEAVKESEEEVQACAAQLFALIDSISKQKEYMDSKISEIKTGVADTASAVSEIYKANFKKNLGI
;
A
#
# COMPACT_ATOMS: atom_id res chain seq x y z
N MET A 1 -32.07 -66.58 41.63
CA MET A 1 -30.98 -65.96 42.43
C MET A 1 -30.70 -64.60 41.81
N ARG A 2 -31.06 -63.50 42.51
CA ARG A 2 -30.14 -62.52 43.15
C ARG A 2 -29.03 -62.04 42.20
N GLY A 3 -28.82 -60.76 41.90
CA GLY A 3 -29.25 -59.49 42.50
C GLY A 3 -28.15 -58.45 42.22
N GLY A 4 -28.46 -57.15 42.21
CA GLY A 4 -27.41 -56.11 42.20
C GLY A 4 -27.81 -54.80 41.52
N ALA A 5 -28.70 -54.04 42.17
CA ALA A 5 -29.02 -52.66 41.82
C ALA A 5 -28.15 -51.69 42.64
N ALA A 6 -27.58 -50.69 41.98
CA ALA A 6 -27.17 -49.40 42.54
C ALA A 6 -27.51 -48.37 41.43
N GLY A 7 -28.29 -47.31 41.62
CA GLY A 7 -28.68 -46.60 42.83
C GLY A 7 -28.40 -45.12 42.60
N LYS A 8 -29.29 -44.39 41.90
CA LYS A 8 -29.34 -42.93 41.97
C LYS A 8 -30.81 -42.48 41.96
N ARG A 9 -31.23 -41.98 43.12
CA ARG A 9 -32.60 -41.57 43.45
C ARG A 9 -32.98 -40.32 42.65
N ARG A 10 -34.15 -40.36 42.03
CA ARG A 10 -35.02 -39.21 41.78
C ARG A 10 -35.45 -38.63 43.13
N THR A 11 -35.31 -37.34 43.33
CA THR A 11 -36.01 -36.61 44.37
C THR A 11 -37.22 -35.91 43.75
N THR A 12 -38.38 -36.29 44.28
CA THR A 12 -39.69 -35.73 43.98
C THR A 12 -39.85 -34.35 44.63
N VAL A 13 -40.66 -33.55 43.97
CA VAL A 13 -41.17 -32.24 44.36
C VAL A 13 -41.86 -32.28 45.73
N GLY A 14 -41.53 -31.33 46.60
CA GLY A 14 -42.24 -31.03 47.84
C GLY A 14 -42.53 -29.53 47.93
N PHE A 15 -43.80 -29.17 47.85
CA PHE A 15 -44.34 -27.84 48.12
C PHE A 15 -44.16 -27.49 49.60
N GLY A 16 -43.62 -26.30 49.88
CA GLY A 16 -43.48 -25.75 51.23
C GLY A 16 -42.98 -24.30 51.15
N GLY A 17 -43.85 -23.39 50.71
CA GLY A 17 -43.58 -21.96 50.68
C GLY A 17 -43.90 -21.30 52.02
N ALA A 18 -42.94 -20.57 52.57
CA ALA A 18 -43.17 -19.46 53.49
C ALA A 18 -42.78 -18.16 52.78
N PRO A 19 -43.53 -17.05 52.96
CA PRO A 19 -43.47 -15.89 52.06
C PRO A 19 -42.29 -14.95 52.38
N PRO A 20 -41.75 -14.23 51.38
CA PRO A 20 -40.81 -13.13 51.59
C PRO A 20 -41.54 -11.84 52.03
N PRO A 21 -40.86 -10.92 52.75
CA PRO A 21 -41.44 -9.64 53.19
C PRO A 21 -41.66 -8.67 52.02
N PRO A 22 -42.62 -7.73 52.13
CA PRO A 22 -43.00 -6.86 51.01
C PRO A 22 -42.03 -5.69 50.83
N PRO A 23 -41.84 -5.20 49.58
CA PRO A 23 -41.16 -3.95 49.28
C PRO A 23 -42.05 -2.73 49.56
N PRO A 24 -41.48 -1.56 49.93
CA PRO A 24 -42.25 -0.34 50.10
C PRO A 24 -42.77 0.18 48.74
N SER A 25 -44.07 0.43 48.70
CA SER A 25 -44.81 0.94 47.55
C SER A 25 -44.50 2.41 47.30
N ILE A 26 -44.24 2.74 46.02
CA ILE A 26 -44.23 4.10 45.49
C ILE A 26 -45.64 4.37 44.93
N GLU A 27 -46.33 5.37 45.48
CA GLU A 27 -47.37 6.13 44.79
C GLU A 27 -46.94 7.60 44.76
N GLN A 28 -46.57 8.04 43.56
CA GLN A 28 -47.29 9.04 42.77
C GLN A 28 -46.97 10.49 43.18
N GLN A 29 -45.98 11.14 42.57
CA GLN A 29 -46.01 11.72 41.21
C GLN A 29 -46.95 12.94 41.17
N ARG A 30 -46.36 14.14 41.05
CA ARG A 30 -46.47 15.04 39.89
C ARG A 30 -46.12 16.49 40.27
N HIS A 31 -45.61 17.20 39.26
CA HIS A 31 -45.46 18.66 39.16
C HIS A 31 -44.20 19.22 39.87
N LEU A 32 -43.23 19.88 39.23
CA LEU A 32 -43.13 20.55 37.93
C LEU A 32 -41.65 20.65 37.49
N PHE A 33 -41.38 20.53 36.20
CA PHE A 33 -40.29 21.23 35.51
C PHE A 33 -40.92 22.42 34.75
N ASN A 34 -40.42 23.63 35.00
CA ASN A 34 -40.36 24.81 34.11
C ASN A 34 -39.66 25.92 34.94
N SER A 35 -38.41 26.28 34.65
CA SER A 35 -37.95 27.19 33.59
C SER A 35 -38.30 28.67 33.82
N ARG A 36 -37.22 29.42 34.12
CA ARG A 36 -36.85 30.77 33.67
C ARG A 36 -37.61 32.03 34.10
N ASP A 37 -36.74 32.98 34.51
CA ASP A 37 -36.70 34.41 34.24
C ASP A 37 -37.58 35.36 35.08
N SER A 38 -36.90 36.11 35.95
CA SER A 38 -36.71 37.58 35.87
C SER A 38 -36.97 38.38 37.16
N ASP A 39 -36.00 39.26 37.41
CA ASP A 39 -36.05 40.61 38.00
C ASP A 39 -36.92 40.86 39.24
N ALA A 40 -36.27 41.30 40.33
CA ALA A 40 -36.10 42.73 40.62
C ALA A 40 -35.61 42.93 42.06
N SER A 41 -34.63 43.82 42.19
CA SER A 41 -34.22 44.49 43.42
C SER A 41 -35.41 44.99 44.26
N PHE A 42 -35.29 44.94 45.59
CA PHE A 42 -35.30 46.16 46.41
C PHE A 42 -34.93 45.84 47.86
N ALA A 43 -34.28 46.83 48.46
CA ALA A 43 -33.67 46.84 49.76
C ALA A 43 -34.64 46.66 50.94
N SER A 44 -34.02 46.50 52.12
CA SER A 44 -34.47 47.11 53.38
C SER A 44 -35.73 46.54 54.03
N SER A 45 -35.53 45.76 55.10
CA SER A 45 -36.30 45.90 56.33
C SER A 45 -35.48 45.44 57.53
N ARG A 46 -34.76 46.40 58.12
CA ARG A 46 -34.42 46.39 59.55
C ARG A 46 -35.73 46.47 60.34
N PRO A 47 -35.91 45.75 61.46
CA PRO A 47 -36.83 46.20 62.48
C PRO A 47 -36.13 47.35 63.23
N SER A 48 -36.63 48.58 63.03
CA SER A 48 -36.31 49.71 63.89
C SER A 48 -37.51 50.02 64.78
N SER A 49 -37.18 50.50 65.99
CA SER A 49 -38.07 51.04 67.02
C SER A 49 -38.89 50.03 67.82
N ILE A 50 -38.24 49.50 68.87
CA ILE A 50 -38.97 49.29 70.12
C ILE A 50 -39.30 50.69 70.64
N GLY A 51 -40.59 51.02 70.62
CA GLY A 51 -41.11 52.21 71.27
C GLY A 51 -40.98 52.04 72.78
N LEU A 52 -40.43 53.06 73.43
CA LEU A 52 -40.60 53.25 74.87
C LEU A 52 -42.11 53.29 75.16
N GLY A 53 -42.61 52.28 75.86
CA GLY A 53 -43.97 52.21 76.37
C GLY A 53 -43.98 51.36 77.63
N GLY A 54 -44.14 52.01 78.78
CA GLY A 54 -43.77 51.49 80.09
C GLY A 54 -44.57 50.29 80.59
N ARG A 55 -43.84 49.38 81.26
CA ARG A 55 -44.26 48.51 82.36
C ARG A 55 -42.97 48.04 83.07
N GLY A 56 -42.78 48.39 84.35
CA GLY A 56 -41.86 47.64 85.23
C GLY A 56 -40.48 48.23 85.60
N ALA A 57 -40.33 49.52 85.91
CA ALA A 57 -39.04 50.08 86.41
C ALA A 57 -38.49 49.42 87.71
N SER A 58 -39.25 48.54 88.37
CA SER A 58 -38.78 47.78 89.54
C SER A 58 -38.24 46.39 89.23
N ASP A 59 -38.65 45.76 88.13
CA ASP A 59 -38.27 44.38 87.79
C ASP A 59 -36.92 44.33 87.06
N ASP A 60 -36.66 45.34 86.22
CA ASP A 60 -35.37 45.53 85.55
C ASP A 60 -34.22 45.77 86.54
N ARG A 61 -34.46 46.54 87.61
CA ARG A 61 -33.44 46.82 88.64
C ARG A 61 -33.02 45.56 89.40
N SER A 62 -33.98 44.72 89.77
CA SER A 62 -33.71 43.44 90.43
C SER A 62 -32.92 42.49 89.52
N SER A 63 -33.23 42.49 88.22
CA SER A 63 -32.53 41.69 87.22
C SER A 63 -31.10 42.17 86.96
N MET A 64 -30.88 43.49 86.87
CA MET A 64 -29.54 44.09 86.77
C MET A 64 -28.68 43.74 87.98
N ILE A 65 -29.23 43.84 89.19
CA ILE A 65 -28.52 43.50 90.43
C ILE A 65 -28.17 42.02 90.48
N ARG A 66 -29.07 41.13 90.05
CA ARG A 66 -28.79 39.68 89.96
C ARG A 66 -27.64 39.39 88.99
N PHE A 67 -27.63 40.04 87.82
CA PHE A 67 -26.57 39.88 86.83
C PHE A 67 -25.21 40.35 87.37
N ILE A 68 -25.16 41.55 87.95
CA ILE A 68 -23.93 42.09 88.55
C ILE A 68 -23.41 41.15 89.65
N ASN A 69 -24.26 40.74 90.58
CA ASN A 69 -23.84 39.85 91.68
C ASN A 69 -23.39 38.48 91.18
N ALA A 70 -24.01 37.93 90.13
CA ALA A 70 -23.57 36.68 89.51
C ALA A 70 -22.15 36.83 88.90
N PHE A 71 -21.89 37.94 88.22
CA PHE A 71 -20.55 38.25 87.69
C PHE A 71 -19.52 38.42 88.81
N LEU A 72 -19.80 39.25 89.82
CA LEU A 72 -18.91 39.46 90.96
C LEU A 72 -18.61 38.15 91.73
N SER A 73 -19.62 37.29 91.90
CA SER A 73 -19.45 35.97 92.53
C SER A 73 -18.58 35.04 91.70
N THR A 74 -18.65 35.11 90.37
CA THR A 74 -17.82 34.28 89.47
C THR A 74 -16.33 34.62 89.62
N HIS A 75 -16.02 35.86 90.00
CA HIS A 75 -14.66 36.34 90.26
C HIS A 75 -14.29 36.34 91.76
N ASN A 76 -15.07 35.68 92.63
CA ASN A 76 -14.86 35.64 94.08
C ASN A 76 -14.73 37.04 94.73
N PHE A 77 -15.40 38.05 94.19
CA PHE A 77 -15.36 39.41 94.73
C PHE A 77 -16.22 39.50 96.01
N PRO A 78 -15.70 40.03 97.13
CA PRO A 78 -16.33 39.91 98.45
C PRO A 78 -17.58 40.79 98.65
N ILE A 79 -17.87 41.71 97.74
CA ILE A 79 -18.97 42.68 97.86
C ILE A 79 -20.17 42.24 97.03
N SER A 80 -21.36 42.26 97.65
CA SER A 80 -22.63 42.03 96.97
C SER A 80 -23.51 43.28 97.02
N ILE A 81 -23.96 43.73 95.85
CA ILE A 81 -24.82 44.90 95.70
C ILE A 81 -26.27 44.51 96.04
N ARG A 82 -26.89 45.22 96.99
CA ARG A 82 -28.31 45.07 97.35
C ARG A 82 -29.14 46.26 96.83
N GLY A 83 -30.41 46.00 96.52
CA GLY A 83 -31.34 47.05 96.05
C GLY A 83 -31.88 47.95 97.17
N ASN A 84 -31.98 47.44 98.39
CA ASN A 84 -32.39 48.19 99.59
C ASN A 84 -31.79 47.54 100.86
N PRO A 85 -31.06 48.26 101.72
CA PRO A 85 -30.59 49.65 101.51
C PRO A 85 -29.57 49.74 100.37
N VAL A 86 -29.47 50.93 99.77
CA VAL A 86 -28.48 51.23 98.72
C VAL A 86 -27.06 50.99 99.28
N PRO A 87 -26.14 50.37 98.52
CA PRO A 87 -24.80 50.07 99.01
C PRO A 87 -24.02 51.33 99.41
N SER A 88 -22.98 51.15 100.24
CA SER A 88 -22.16 52.27 100.66
C SER A 88 -21.36 52.85 99.49
N VAL A 89 -20.97 54.12 99.58
CA VAL A 89 -20.12 54.78 98.56
C VAL A 89 -18.82 54.00 98.36
N LYS A 90 -18.28 53.43 99.44
CA LYS A 90 -17.07 52.60 99.41
C LYS A 90 -17.30 51.34 98.56
N ASP A 91 -18.37 50.60 98.84
CA ASP A 91 -18.69 49.36 98.13
C ASP A 91 -18.92 49.59 96.63
N ILE A 92 -19.60 50.68 96.28
CA ILE A 92 -19.86 51.05 94.88
C ILE A 92 -18.54 51.41 94.17
N SER A 93 -17.67 52.19 94.82
CA SER A 93 -16.38 52.58 94.24
C SER A 93 -15.42 51.39 94.08
N GLU A 94 -15.39 50.47 95.05
CA GLU A 94 -14.60 49.24 94.97
C GLU A 94 -15.12 48.30 93.88
N THR A 95 -16.44 48.20 93.72
CA THR A 95 -17.04 47.42 92.63
C THR A 95 -16.71 48.01 91.26
N LEU A 96 -16.79 49.34 91.09
CA LEU A 96 -16.45 50.00 89.82
C LEU A 96 -14.96 49.85 89.47
N LYS A 97 -14.07 49.99 90.46
CA LYS A 97 -12.63 49.74 90.30
C LYS A 97 -12.34 48.30 89.89
N PHE A 98 -13.01 47.34 90.53
CA PHE A 98 -12.89 45.94 90.17
C PHE A 98 -13.34 45.68 88.73
N LEU A 99 -14.47 46.24 88.29
CA LEU A 99 -14.96 46.06 86.93
C LEU A 99 -14.02 46.68 85.88
N LEU A 100 -13.40 47.82 86.17
CA LEU A 100 -12.36 48.40 85.30
C LEU A 100 -11.12 47.50 85.23
N SER A 101 -10.70 46.92 86.35
CA SER A 101 -9.60 45.95 86.37
C SER A 101 -9.93 44.67 85.62
N ALA A 102 -11.18 44.20 85.68
CA ALA A 102 -11.65 43.03 84.92
C ALA A 102 -11.70 43.28 83.39
N LEU A 103 -11.59 44.55 82.98
CA LEU A 103 -11.49 44.99 81.59
C LEU A 103 -10.04 45.31 81.18
N ASP A 104 -9.06 44.96 82.01
CA ASP A 104 -7.63 45.29 81.85
C ASP A 104 -7.36 46.79 81.63
N TYR A 105 -8.24 47.67 82.16
CA TYR A 105 -8.05 49.11 82.05
C TYR A 105 -7.19 49.63 83.21
N PRO A 106 -6.00 50.21 82.95
CA PRO A 106 -5.15 50.76 84.00
C PRO A 106 -5.84 51.99 84.61
N CYS A 107 -6.18 51.90 85.90
CA CYS A 107 -6.88 52.96 86.62
C CYS A 107 -6.11 53.34 87.88
N ASP A 108 -5.86 54.64 88.07
CA ASP A 108 -5.18 55.14 89.26
C ASP A 108 -6.12 55.06 90.46
N SER A 109 -5.67 54.43 91.56
CA SER A 109 -6.49 54.24 92.76
C SER A 109 -6.99 55.56 93.39
N ILE A 110 -6.27 56.66 93.15
CA ILE A 110 -6.51 58.01 93.66
C ILE A 110 -7.43 58.84 92.76
N LYS A 111 -7.39 58.66 91.43
CA LYS A 111 -8.17 59.44 90.43
C LYS A 111 -9.16 58.59 89.62
N TRP A 112 -9.58 57.47 90.19
CA TRP A 112 -10.48 56.52 89.53
C TRP A 112 -11.79 57.12 89.03
N ASP A 113 -12.27 58.20 89.63
CA ASP A 113 -13.50 58.89 89.23
C ASP A 113 -13.34 59.67 87.91
N GLU A 114 -12.16 60.24 87.65
CA GLU A 114 -11.83 60.86 86.36
C GLU A 114 -11.58 59.81 85.28
N ASP A 115 -10.82 58.76 85.61
CA ASP A 115 -10.51 57.65 84.72
C ASP A 115 -11.77 56.90 84.29
N LEU A 116 -12.70 56.65 85.22
CA LEU A 116 -13.98 56.01 84.92
C LEU A 116 -14.80 56.88 83.95
N VAL A 117 -14.91 58.19 84.19
CA VAL A 117 -15.66 59.08 83.29
C VAL A 117 -15.00 59.14 81.90
N PHE A 118 -13.68 59.12 81.83
CA PHE A 118 -12.94 59.06 80.57
C PHE A 118 -13.17 57.74 79.83
N PHE A 119 -13.05 56.61 80.53
CA PHE A 119 -13.31 55.27 80.00
C PHE A 119 -14.73 55.14 79.45
N LEU A 120 -15.73 55.60 80.20
CA LEU A 120 -17.13 55.56 79.77
C LEU A 120 -17.37 56.42 78.52
N LYS A 121 -16.65 57.54 78.37
CA LYS A 121 -16.71 58.36 77.15
C LYS A 121 -16.02 57.67 75.96
N SER A 122 -14.85 57.06 76.15
CA SER A 122 -14.10 56.40 75.07
C SER A 122 -14.84 55.18 74.54
N GLN A 123 -15.48 54.41 75.42
CA GLN A 123 -16.31 53.26 75.08
C GLN A 123 -17.75 53.62 74.64
N LYS A 124 -18.06 54.93 74.51
CA LYS A 124 -19.38 55.44 74.12
C LYS A 124 -20.53 54.87 74.96
N CYS A 125 -20.35 54.83 76.28
CA CYS A 125 -21.37 54.35 77.21
C CYS A 125 -22.70 55.13 77.00
N PRO A 126 -23.85 54.45 76.91
CA PRO A 126 -25.14 55.09 76.66
C PRO A 126 -25.64 55.94 77.86
N PHE A 127 -25.06 55.75 79.05
CA PHE A 127 -25.47 56.45 80.27
C PHE A 127 -24.54 57.63 80.56
N LYS A 128 -25.12 58.81 80.74
CA LYS A 128 -24.36 60.03 81.07
C LYS A 128 -24.09 60.10 82.57
N ILE A 129 -22.82 60.01 82.95
CA ILE A 129 -22.37 60.17 84.34
C ILE A 129 -21.34 61.30 84.44
N THR A 130 -21.44 62.13 85.47
CA THR A 130 -20.50 63.21 85.76
C THR A 130 -19.67 62.91 87.00
N LYS A 131 -18.52 63.57 87.12
CA LYS A 131 -17.66 63.47 88.33
C LYS A 131 -18.42 63.78 89.62
N SER A 132 -19.37 64.71 89.59
CA SER A 132 -20.23 65.05 90.73
C SER A 132 -21.16 63.90 91.14
N SER A 133 -21.66 63.09 90.20
CA SER A 133 -22.50 61.93 90.50
C SER A 133 -21.74 60.80 91.19
N LEU A 134 -20.44 60.67 90.92
CA LEU A 134 -19.55 59.66 91.50
C LEU A 134 -19.07 60.02 92.93
N LYS A 135 -19.18 61.28 93.34
CA LYS A 135 -18.89 61.69 94.74
C LYS A 135 -19.97 61.24 95.73
N ALA A 136 -21.22 61.13 95.27
CA ALA A 136 -22.36 60.66 96.07
C ALA A 136 -23.24 59.69 95.27
N PRO A 137 -22.69 58.50 94.92
CA PRO A 137 -23.33 57.54 94.01
C PRO A 137 -24.53 56.82 94.63
N ASN A 138 -24.63 56.80 95.97
CA ASN A 138 -25.68 56.15 96.73
C ASN A 138 -26.93 57.03 96.95
N THR A 139 -26.95 58.26 96.44
CA THR A 139 -28.13 59.14 96.57
C THR A 139 -29.29 58.62 95.71
N PRO A 140 -30.56 58.72 96.18
CA PRO A 140 -31.72 58.15 95.48
C PRO A 140 -31.88 58.60 94.02
N HIS A 141 -31.40 59.80 93.69
CA HIS A 141 -31.46 60.35 92.33
C HIS A 141 -30.30 59.89 91.43
N ASN A 142 -29.11 59.61 91.97
CA ASN A 142 -27.95 59.19 91.19
C ASN A 142 -27.83 57.67 91.07
N TRP A 143 -28.29 56.94 92.09
CA TRP A 143 -28.15 55.48 92.18
C TRP A 143 -28.71 54.72 90.97
N PRO A 144 -29.89 55.06 90.39
CA PRO A 144 -30.38 54.37 89.19
C PRO A 144 -29.42 54.48 88.00
N THR A 145 -28.84 55.66 87.77
CA THR A 145 -27.87 55.90 86.68
C THR A 145 -26.55 55.19 86.95
N VAL A 146 -26.07 55.22 88.21
CA VAL A 146 -24.84 54.51 88.61
C VAL A 146 -25.02 53.00 88.49
N LEU A 147 -26.15 52.46 88.92
CA LEU A 147 -26.46 51.04 88.80
C LEU A 147 -26.50 50.58 87.34
N ALA A 148 -27.08 51.38 86.44
CA ALA A 148 -27.07 51.10 85.01
C ALA A 148 -25.65 51.08 84.43
N VAL A 149 -24.77 51.98 84.88
CA VAL A 149 -23.35 51.99 84.51
C VAL A 149 -22.61 50.75 85.05
N VAL A 150 -22.83 50.37 86.31
CA VAL A 150 -22.23 49.16 86.90
C VAL A 150 -22.69 47.90 86.15
N HIS A 151 -23.97 47.81 85.82
CA HIS A 151 -24.52 46.72 85.02
C HIS A 151 -23.86 46.63 83.64
N TRP A 152 -23.81 47.75 82.93
CA TRP A 152 -23.21 47.84 81.61
C TRP A 152 -21.71 47.47 81.64
N LEU A 153 -20.97 47.91 82.66
CA LEU A 153 -19.57 47.52 82.85
C LEU A 153 -19.42 46.02 83.14
N ALA A 154 -20.31 45.42 83.93
CA ALA A 154 -20.30 43.98 84.17
C ALA A 154 -20.63 43.18 82.89
N GLU A 155 -21.57 43.65 82.07
CA GLU A 155 -21.86 43.05 80.76
C GLU A 155 -20.66 43.14 79.82
N LEU A 156 -20.02 44.31 79.78
CA LEU A 156 -18.82 44.52 78.97
C LEU A 156 -17.65 43.65 79.43
N ALA A 157 -17.43 43.53 80.74
CA ALA A 157 -16.37 42.69 81.32
C ALA A 157 -16.60 41.20 81.01
N ARG A 158 -17.85 40.73 81.15
CA ARG A 158 -18.22 39.36 80.77
C ARG A 158 -18.01 39.10 79.28
N PHE A 159 -18.39 40.04 78.42
CA PHE A 159 -18.18 39.93 76.98
C PHE A 159 -16.69 39.90 76.63
N HIS A 160 -15.89 40.77 77.25
CA HIS A 160 -14.44 40.80 77.10
C HIS A 160 -13.80 39.46 77.49
N GLN A 161 -14.20 38.89 78.64
CA GLN A 161 -13.72 37.58 79.07
C GLN A 161 -14.08 36.46 78.08
N HIS A 162 -15.29 36.48 77.49
CA HIS A 162 -15.67 35.53 76.45
C HIS A 162 -14.81 35.67 75.18
N LEU A 163 -14.46 36.90 74.78
CA LEU A 163 -13.57 37.12 73.63
C LEU A 163 -12.17 36.58 73.89
N VAL A 164 -11.59 36.85 75.06
CA VAL A 164 -10.27 36.33 75.45
C VAL A 164 -10.28 34.81 75.54
N SER A 165 -11.34 34.21 76.09
CA SER A 165 -11.46 32.74 76.21
C SER A 165 -11.66 32.04 74.87
N ASN A 166 -12.33 32.70 73.91
CA ASN A 166 -12.56 32.15 72.57
C ASN A 166 -11.46 32.52 71.57
N SER A 167 -10.51 33.39 71.90
CA SER A 167 -9.45 33.78 70.95
C SER A 167 -8.46 32.66 70.66
N THR A 168 -8.49 31.56 71.42
CA THR A 168 -7.70 30.35 71.13
C THR A 168 -8.32 29.49 70.02
N SER A 169 -9.55 29.80 69.57
CA SER A 169 -10.20 29.11 68.45
C SER A 169 -10.01 29.82 67.11
N VAL A 170 -8.94 30.60 66.94
CA VAL A 170 -8.50 30.99 65.60
C VAL A 170 -8.06 29.70 64.92
N PRO A 171 -8.64 29.34 63.75
CA PRO A 171 -8.39 28.04 63.15
C PRO A 171 -6.90 27.84 62.91
N GLU A 172 -6.44 26.65 63.27
CA GLU A 172 -5.11 26.11 62.98
C GLU A 172 -4.80 26.06 61.46
N ASP A 173 -5.77 26.42 60.61
CA ASP A 173 -5.71 26.48 59.13
C ASP A 173 -4.60 27.37 58.58
N ASN A 174 -4.00 28.24 59.39
CA ASN A 174 -2.90 29.08 58.92
C ASN A 174 -1.68 28.97 59.85
N SER A 175 -1.14 27.75 59.94
CA SER A 175 0.12 27.39 60.59
C SER A 175 1.24 28.42 60.32
N MET A 176 1.31 28.95 59.09
CA MET A 176 2.24 30.00 58.69
C MET A 176 2.02 31.34 59.42
N ASN A 177 0.76 31.77 59.58
CA ASN A 177 0.45 33.01 60.30
C ASN A 177 0.76 32.88 61.80
N PHE A 178 0.49 31.72 62.39
CA PHE A 178 0.81 31.47 63.80
C PHE A 178 2.33 31.51 64.04
N PHE A 179 3.10 30.84 63.17
CA PHE A 179 4.55 30.93 63.16
C PHE A 179 5.06 32.36 63.00
N ALA A 180 4.52 33.12 62.04
CA ALA A 180 4.93 34.51 61.79
C ALA A 180 4.66 35.42 63.00
N ILE A 181 3.50 35.27 63.66
CA ILE A 181 3.14 36.06 64.85
C ILE A 181 4.03 35.71 66.04
N GLN A 182 4.32 34.42 66.26
CA GLN A 182 5.19 34.00 67.36
C GLN A 182 6.66 34.39 67.14
N SER A 183 7.17 34.20 65.93
CA SER A 183 8.52 34.64 65.54
C SER A 183 8.69 36.14 65.74
N PHE A 184 7.70 36.94 65.30
CA PHE A 184 7.68 38.38 65.54
C PHE A 184 7.62 38.73 67.05
N GLY A 185 6.84 37.97 67.84
CA GLY A 185 6.76 38.14 69.28
C GLY A 185 8.10 37.91 70.01
N HIS A 186 8.85 36.89 69.61
CA HIS A 186 10.19 36.61 70.15
C HIS A 186 11.22 37.64 69.68
N PHE A 187 11.13 38.09 68.42
CA PHE A 187 11.97 39.16 67.88
C PHE A 187 11.85 40.46 68.68
N ILE A 188 10.63 40.92 68.97
CA ILE A 188 10.40 42.16 69.73
C ILE A 188 10.94 42.06 71.18
N ARG A 189 11.05 40.84 71.73
CA ARG A 189 11.59 40.58 73.07
C ARG A 189 13.11 40.32 73.07
N GLY A 190 13.75 40.25 71.90
CA GLY A 190 15.17 39.93 71.75
C GLY A 190 15.53 38.49 72.14
N GLU A 191 14.58 37.55 71.99
CA GLU A 191 14.73 36.15 72.38
C GLU A 191 15.17 35.28 71.20
N ASP A 192 16.35 35.56 70.64
CA ASP A 192 16.83 34.93 69.39
C ASP A 192 16.95 33.39 69.47
N ASP A 193 17.33 32.84 70.61
CA ASP A 193 17.39 31.37 70.82
C ASP A 193 16.02 30.71 70.64
N LYS A 194 14.94 31.37 71.10
CA LYS A 194 13.57 30.85 70.96
C LYS A 194 13.07 30.94 69.52
N VAL A 195 13.57 31.90 68.74
CA VAL A 195 13.28 31.99 67.30
C VAL A 195 13.89 30.79 66.58
N ASN A 196 15.15 30.47 66.85
CA ASN A 196 15.83 29.31 66.25
C ASN A 196 15.14 27.97 66.60
N ASP A 197 14.69 27.81 67.85
CA ASP A 197 13.92 26.65 68.28
C ASP A 197 12.56 26.57 67.58
N LEU A 198 11.88 27.71 67.40
CA LEU A 198 10.60 27.81 66.71
C LEU A 198 10.75 27.49 65.22
N ASP A 199 11.79 28.02 64.57
CA ASP A 199 12.14 27.75 63.17
C ASP A 199 12.41 26.27 62.95
N SER A 200 13.19 25.65 63.82
CA SER A 200 13.51 24.21 63.75
C SER A 200 12.26 23.34 63.90
N GLN A 201 11.38 23.69 64.84
CA GLN A 201 10.10 22.99 65.04
C GLN A 201 9.16 23.16 63.84
N PHE A 202 9.06 24.37 63.30
CA PHE A 202 8.20 24.67 62.16
C PHE A 202 8.70 23.99 60.89
N LEU A 203 10.00 24.03 60.63
CA LEU A 203 10.63 23.33 59.52
C LEU A 203 10.44 21.81 59.62
N GLY A 204 10.60 21.24 60.82
CA GLY A 204 10.33 19.83 61.07
C GLY A 204 8.88 19.42 60.79
N LYS A 205 7.91 20.25 61.19
CA LYS A 205 6.49 20.04 60.85
C LYS A 205 6.26 20.10 59.35
N LEU A 206 6.84 21.08 58.65
CA LEU A 206 6.67 21.28 57.22
C LEU A 206 7.30 20.13 56.41
N GLU A 207 8.47 19.63 56.83
CA GLU A 207 9.08 18.46 56.18
C GLU A 207 8.25 17.18 56.43
N ALA A 208 7.67 17.00 57.63
CA ALA A 208 6.77 15.89 57.92
C ALA A 208 5.45 15.97 57.13
N GLU A 209 4.90 17.17 56.94
CA GLU A 209 3.73 17.40 56.10
C GLU A 209 4.06 17.11 54.63
N LYS A 210 5.22 17.58 54.16
CA LYS A 210 5.71 17.31 52.80
C LYS A 210 5.90 15.81 52.56
N THR A 211 6.48 15.04 53.49
CA THR A 211 6.60 13.59 53.33
C THR A 211 5.25 12.91 53.35
N SER A 212 4.33 13.31 54.23
CA SER A 212 2.95 12.81 54.26
C SER A 212 2.22 13.09 52.94
N VAL A 213 2.29 14.32 52.43
CA VAL A 213 1.70 14.71 51.14
C VAL A 213 2.33 13.91 50.01
N ALA A 214 3.66 13.76 49.98
CA ALA A 214 4.33 12.94 48.96
C ALA A 214 3.89 11.46 49.00
N GLU A 215 3.70 10.88 50.18
CA GLU A 215 3.16 9.53 50.33
C GLU A 215 1.71 9.44 49.83
N THR A 216 0.86 10.43 50.13
CA THR A 216 -0.52 10.45 49.64
C THR A 216 -0.59 10.63 48.12
N ILE A 217 0.29 11.46 47.53
CA ILE A 217 0.42 11.63 46.08
C ILE A 217 0.86 10.31 45.45
N SER A 218 1.93 9.67 45.97
CA SER A 218 2.39 8.38 45.47
C SER A 218 1.31 7.30 45.58
N GLY A 219 0.53 7.29 46.66
CA GLY A 219 -0.63 6.42 46.82
C GLY A 219 -1.72 6.69 45.78
N CYS A 220 -2.08 7.95 45.56
CA CYS A 220 -3.04 8.36 44.54
C CYS A 220 -2.56 8.01 43.12
N GLU A 221 -1.28 8.22 42.81
CA GLU A 221 -0.67 7.86 41.52
C GLU A 221 -0.73 6.35 41.27
N LYS A 222 -0.42 5.52 42.29
CA LYS A 222 -0.58 4.06 42.21
C LYS A 222 -2.03 3.66 41.93
N ILE A 223 -2.98 4.23 42.68
CA ILE A 223 -4.42 3.97 42.47
C ILE A 223 -4.85 4.43 41.08
N SER A 224 -4.40 5.59 40.63
CA SER A 224 -4.66 6.11 39.28
C SER A 224 -4.11 5.17 38.22
N GLY A 225 -2.87 4.72 38.35
CA GLY A 225 -2.25 3.75 37.43
C GLY A 225 -2.98 2.41 37.42
N GLU A 226 -3.41 1.90 38.57
CA GLU A 226 -4.23 0.68 38.66
C GLU A 226 -5.60 0.85 38.01
N LEU A 227 -6.26 2.00 38.21
CA LEU A 227 -7.55 2.32 37.60
C LEU A 227 -7.42 2.50 36.09
N GLU A 228 -6.35 3.12 35.61
CA GLU A 228 -6.07 3.29 34.20
C GLU A 228 -5.71 1.95 33.53
N ALA A 229 -4.92 1.10 34.19
CA ALA A 229 -4.67 -0.27 33.73
C ALA A 229 -5.97 -1.10 33.69
N LYS A 230 -6.85 -0.95 34.70
CA LYS A 230 -8.18 -1.58 34.70
C LYS A 230 -9.03 -1.04 33.55
N LEU A 231 -9.08 0.27 33.33
CA LEU A 231 -9.80 0.89 32.20
C LEU A 231 -9.28 0.39 30.86
N GLU A 232 -7.97 0.30 30.69
CA GLU A 232 -7.35 -0.17 29.46
C GLU A 232 -7.61 -1.67 29.24
N SER A 233 -7.60 -2.48 30.31
CA SER A 233 -8.01 -3.89 30.23
C SER A 233 -9.48 -4.05 29.84
N LEU A 234 -10.35 -3.16 30.33
CA LEU A 234 -11.78 -3.13 29.99
C LEU A 234 -12.04 -2.60 28.57
N ARG A 235 -11.16 -1.73 28.03
CA ARG A 235 -11.21 -1.26 26.64
C ARG A 235 -10.69 -2.27 25.64
N LYS A 236 -9.59 -2.98 25.97
CA LYS A 236 -8.94 -3.98 25.11
C LYS A 236 -9.63 -5.34 25.14
N GLY A 237 -10.26 -5.70 26.25
CA GLY A 237 -11.08 -6.90 26.33
C GLY A 237 -12.33 -6.75 25.47
N PRO A 238 -12.82 -7.81 24.81
CA PRO A 238 -14.15 -7.78 24.22
C PRO A 238 -15.14 -7.37 25.32
N SER A 239 -15.86 -6.28 25.09
CA SER A 239 -16.78 -5.76 26.11
C SER A 239 -17.69 -6.88 26.57
N LYS A 240 -18.02 -6.95 27.87
CA LYS A 240 -19.07 -7.85 28.36
C LYS A 240 -20.35 -7.72 27.52
N LYS A 241 -20.58 -6.53 26.95
CA LYS A 241 -21.63 -6.30 25.95
C LYS A 241 -21.40 -7.07 24.65
N GLU A 242 -20.22 -7.04 24.06
CA GLU A 242 -19.91 -7.75 22.82
C GLU A 242 -19.97 -9.27 23.00
N SER A 243 -19.49 -9.80 24.13
CA SER A 243 -19.64 -11.23 24.44
C SER A 243 -21.10 -11.63 24.63
N LEU A 244 -21.91 -10.79 25.30
CA LEU A 244 -23.35 -10.99 25.41
C LEU A 244 -24.09 -10.82 24.08
N GLU A 245 -23.62 -9.95 23.19
CA GLU A 245 -24.18 -9.77 21.84
C GLU A 245 -23.90 -11.00 20.96
N LYS A 246 -22.71 -11.60 21.07
CA LYS A 246 -22.40 -12.89 20.42
C LYS A 246 -23.30 -13.99 20.94
N VAL A 247 -23.41 -14.14 22.27
CA VAL A 247 -24.33 -15.12 22.89
C VAL A 247 -25.78 -14.88 22.47
N LYS A 248 -26.21 -13.62 22.39
CA LYS A 248 -27.55 -13.27 21.90
C LYS A 248 -27.74 -13.70 20.45
N ALA A 249 -26.79 -13.41 19.57
CA ALA A 249 -26.85 -13.80 18.16
C ALA A 249 -26.86 -15.34 17.98
N ASP A 250 -26.06 -16.05 18.78
CA ASP A 250 -26.05 -17.52 18.80
C ASP A 250 -27.40 -18.08 19.26
N LEU A 251 -27.96 -17.53 20.33
CA LEU A 251 -29.30 -17.91 20.82
C LEU A 251 -30.41 -17.57 19.82
N GLU A 252 -30.33 -16.42 19.14
CA GLU A 252 -31.28 -16.07 18.07
C GLU A 252 -31.19 -17.04 16.89
N ASN A 253 -29.97 -17.46 16.51
CA ASN A 253 -29.76 -18.48 15.50
C ASN A 253 -30.36 -19.82 15.95
N ASP A 254 -30.11 -20.24 17.18
CA ASP A 254 -30.67 -21.49 17.72
C ASP A 254 -32.20 -21.44 17.83
N VAL A 255 -32.78 -20.31 18.24
CA VAL A 255 -34.23 -20.10 18.21
C VAL A 255 -34.77 -20.24 16.79
N ASN A 256 -34.08 -19.69 15.79
CA ASN A 256 -34.49 -19.84 14.40
C ASN A 256 -34.38 -21.30 13.92
N LYS A 257 -33.31 -22.03 14.27
CA LYS A 257 -33.19 -23.46 14.00
C LYS A 257 -34.33 -24.25 14.64
N PHE A 258 -34.63 -23.99 15.91
CA PHE A 258 -35.73 -24.66 16.61
C PHE A 258 -37.07 -24.30 15.98
N ARG A 259 -37.29 -23.05 15.56
CA ARG A 259 -38.50 -22.67 14.82
C ARG A 259 -38.62 -23.43 13.51
N THR A 260 -37.55 -23.54 12.72
CA THR A 260 -37.56 -24.33 11.48
C THR A 260 -37.91 -25.79 11.75
N ILE A 261 -37.27 -26.40 12.75
CA ILE A 261 -37.54 -27.78 13.15
C ILE A 261 -38.99 -27.94 13.62
N VAL A 262 -39.49 -27.01 14.44
CA VAL A 262 -40.88 -27.02 14.90
C VAL A 262 -41.83 -26.93 13.71
N VAL A 263 -41.59 -26.02 12.75
CA VAL A 263 -42.39 -25.89 11.53
C VAL A 263 -42.39 -27.20 10.72
N GLU A 264 -41.22 -27.80 10.50
CA GLU A 264 -41.10 -29.09 9.81
C GLU A 264 -41.89 -30.20 10.51
N TYR A 265 -41.82 -30.28 11.84
CA TYR A 265 -42.59 -31.25 12.61
C TYR A 265 -44.09 -30.94 12.62
N THR A 266 -44.49 -29.67 12.72
CA THR A 266 -45.91 -29.29 12.64
C THR A 266 -46.49 -29.58 11.27
N ASP A 267 -45.71 -29.46 10.20
CA ASP A 267 -46.13 -29.79 8.84
C ASP A 267 -46.17 -31.30 8.60
N ARG A 268 -45.27 -32.06 9.23
CA ARG A 268 -45.23 -33.53 9.17
C ARG A 268 -46.32 -34.19 10.01
N ASN A 269 -46.71 -33.59 11.13
CA ASN A 269 -47.74 -34.12 12.04
C ASN A 269 -49.07 -34.46 11.36
N PRO A 270 -49.72 -33.58 10.56
CA PRO A 270 -51.00 -33.93 9.92
C PRO A 270 -50.86 -35.07 8.91
N ALA A 271 -49.73 -35.18 8.22
CA ALA A 271 -49.46 -36.31 7.34
C ALA A 271 -49.34 -37.62 8.13
N MET A 272 -48.63 -37.61 9.25
CA MET A 272 -48.52 -38.77 10.15
C MET A 272 -49.85 -39.10 10.83
N GLU A 273 -50.61 -38.12 11.29
CA GLU A 273 -51.96 -38.30 11.83
C GLU A 273 -52.90 -38.92 10.81
N LYS A 274 -52.83 -38.48 9.54
CA LYS A 274 -53.59 -39.10 8.45
C LYS A 274 -53.21 -40.57 8.25
N VAL A 275 -51.92 -40.89 8.28
CA VAL A 275 -51.45 -42.29 8.20
C VAL A 275 -51.93 -43.11 9.40
N VAL A 276 -51.90 -42.55 10.61
CA VAL A 276 -52.41 -43.21 11.82
C VAL A 276 -53.91 -43.45 11.70
N GLU A 277 -54.68 -42.48 11.22
CA GLU A 277 -56.13 -42.59 11.01
C GLU A 277 -56.46 -43.66 9.95
N GLU A 278 -55.71 -43.70 8.84
CA GLU A 278 -55.83 -44.75 7.82
C GLU A 278 -55.52 -46.13 8.40
N LYS A 279 -54.46 -46.25 9.21
CA LYS A 279 -54.08 -47.50 9.89
C LYS A 279 -55.06 -47.90 10.98
N ALA A 280 -55.68 -46.96 11.68
CA ALA A 280 -56.73 -47.23 12.66
C ALA A 280 -58.00 -47.76 11.96
N LYS A 281 -58.37 -47.19 10.81
CA LYS A 281 -59.48 -47.72 9.98
C LYS A 281 -59.17 -49.12 9.46
N GLU A 282 -57.95 -49.34 8.97
CA GLU A 282 -57.50 -50.66 8.53
C GLU A 282 -57.52 -51.67 9.69
N LEU A 283 -57.02 -51.28 10.86
CA LEU A 283 -57.04 -52.11 12.07
C LEU A 283 -58.46 -52.45 12.48
N LYS A 284 -59.37 -51.48 12.52
CA LYS A 284 -60.78 -51.71 12.84
C LYS A 284 -61.42 -52.67 11.84
N ALA A 285 -61.17 -52.50 10.54
CA ALA A 285 -61.66 -53.43 9.53
C ALA A 285 -61.10 -54.86 9.72
N LYS A 286 -59.83 -54.98 10.10
CA LYS A 286 -59.18 -56.25 10.43
C LYS A 286 -59.69 -56.85 11.74
N GLU A 287 -60.05 -56.04 12.73
CA GLU A 287 -60.68 -56.48 13.98
C GLU A 287 -62.10 -56.97 13.74
N GLU A 288 -62.90 -56.24 12.96
CA GLU A 288 -64.23 -56.68 12.54
C GLU A 288 -64.15 -57.99 11.74
N GLU A 289 -63.17 -58.13 10.85
CA GLU A 289 -62.89 -59.38 10.16
C GLU A 289 -62.44 -60.48 11.12
N ARG A 290 -61.58 -60.18 12.11
CA ARG A 290 -61.17 -61.14 13.14
C ARG A 290 -62.35 -61.59 13.98
N GLU A 291 -63.27 -60.70 14.36
CA GLU A 291 -64.48 -61.05 15.09
C GLU A 291 -65.43 -61.88 14.22
N ARG A 292 -65.60 -61.53 12.93
CA ARG A 292 -66.33 -62.38 11.96
C ARG A 292 -65.71 -63.78 11.88
N ILE A 293 -64.40 -63.87 11.68
CA ILE A 293 -63.64 -65.13 11.67
C ILE A 293 -63.71 -65.83 13.03
N SER A 294 -63.81 -65.12 14.16
CA SER A 294 -63.95 -65.71 15.49
C SER A 294 -65.34 -66.32 15.68
N VAL A 295 -66.39 -65.64 15.22
CA VAL A 295 -67.75 -66.16 15.20
C VAL A 295 -67.82 -67.38 14.28
N GLU A 296 -67.30 -67.27 13.06
CA GLU A 296 -67.20 -68.40 12.13
C GLU A 296 -66.37 -69.54 12.73
N ASN A 297 -65.23 -69.27 13.37
CA ASN A 297 -64.45 -70.30 14.05
C ASN A 297 -65.18 -70.92 15.24
N LYS A 298 -66.03 -70.17 15.97
CA LYS A 298 -66.87 -70.73 17.04
C LYS A 298 -67.97 -71.61 16.44
N GLU A 299 -68.55 -71.22 15.31
CA GLU A 299 -69.54 -72.00 14.58
C GLU A 299 -68.94 -73.25 13.95
N LEU A 300 -67.77 -73.13 13.33
CA LEU A 300 -66.94 -74.23 12.85
C LEU A 300 -66.53 -75.12 14.00
N LYS A 301 -66.06 -74.58 15.13
CA LYS A 301 -65.73 -75.37 16.33
C LYS A 301 -66.93 -76.13 16.86
N LYS A 302 -68.11 -75.53 16.94
CA LYS A 302 -69.35 -76.26 17.28
C LYS A 302 -69.65 -77.35 16.25
N SER A 303 -69.51 -77.04 14.97
CA SER A 303 -69.69 -78.01 13.88
C SER A 303 -68.66 -79.14 13.95
N VAL A 304 -67.45 -78.83 14.36
CA VAL A 304 -66.31 -79.73 14.50
C VAL A 304 -66.40 -80.55 15.78
N GLU A 305 -66.93 -80.01 16.88
CA GLU A 305 -67.26 -80.75 18.10
C GLU A 305 -68.44 -81.72 17.86
N LEU A 306 -69.36 -81.34 16.97
CA LEU A 306 -70.40 -82.23 16.45
C LEU A 306 -69.84 -83.26 15.46
N GLN A 307 -68.70 -82.98 14.81
CA GLN A 307 -67.99 -83.93 13.97
C GLN A 307 -67.13 -84.84 14.84
N ASN A 308 -67.43 -86.14 14.85
CA ASN A 308 -66.55 -87.10 15.49
C ASN A 308 -65.26 -87.23 14.66
N PHE A 309 -64.17 -86.60 15.12
CA PHE A 309 -62.88 -86.68 14.46
C PHE A 309 -62.38 -88.12 14.36
N SER A 310 -62.01 -88.52 13.14
CA SER A 310 -61.22 -89.72 12.93
C SER A 310 -59.77 -89.45 13.29
N ALA A 311 -59.09 -90.41 13.92
CA ALA A 311 -57.65 -90.34 14.20
C ALA A 311 -56.80 -90.13 12.91
N ALA A 312 -57.37 -90.41 11.73
CA ALA A 312 -56.76 -90.10 10.45
C ALA A 312 -56.61 -88.57 10.21
N ASP A 313 -57.58 -87.75 10.62
CA ASP A 313 -57.60 -86.32 10.35
C ASP A 313 -56.61 -85.55 11.22
N VAL A 314 -56.48 -85.92 12.50
CA VAL A 314 -55.47 -85.34 13.41
C VAL A 314 -54.05 -85.63 12.90
N ASN A 315 -53.82 -86.84 12.38
CA ASN A 315 -52.54 -87.18 11.77
C ASN A 315 -52.31 -86.43 10.45
N ARG A 316 -53.37 -86.08 9.69
CA ARG A 316 -53.26 -85.22 8.49
C ARG A 316 -52.81 -83.82 8.87
N MET A 317 -53.47 -83.19 9.85
CA MET A 317 -53.13 -81.85 10.33
C MET A 317 -51.70 -81.77 10.88
N ARG A 318 -51.24 -82.80 11.61
CA ARG A 318 -49.85 -82.84 12.11
C ARG A 318 -48.84 -82.84 10.97
N ARG A 319 -49.11 -83.56 9.88
CA ARG A 319 -48.23 -83.57 8.70
C ARG A 319 -48.24 -82.22 7.98
N GLU A 320 -49.39 -81.55 7.91
CA GLU A 320 -49.52 -80.20 7.33
C GLU A 320 -48.75 -79.16 8.18
N LEU A 321 -48.85 -79.19 9.51
CA LEU A 321 -48.08 -78.29 10.39
C LEU A 321 -46.56 -78.49 10.23
N GLN A 322 -46.11 -79.75 10.21
CA GLN A 322 -44.70 -80.06 9.96
C GLN A 322 -44.24 -79.64 8.55
N ALA A 323 -45.15 -79.52 7.59
CA ALA A 323 -44.84 -78.97 6.28
C ALA A 323 -44.63 -77.45 6.35
N VAL A 324 -45.53 -76.73 7.02
CA VAL A 324 -45.39 -75.28 7.20
C VAL A 324 -44.13 -74.91 8.00
N GLU A 325 -43.80 -75.67 9.06
CA GLU A 325 -42.56 -75.45 9.82
C GLU A 325 -41.31 -75.62 8.95
N ARG A 326 -41.32 -76.59 8.03
CA ARG A 326 -40.24 -76.76 7.04
C ARG A 326 -40.20 -75.59 6.06
N ASP A 327 -41.34 -75.15 5.55
CA ASP A 327 -41.41 -74.02 4.62
C ASP A 327 -40.91 -72.70 5.25
N VAL A 328 -41.18 -72.48 6.56
CA VAL A 328 -40.66 -71.32 7.30
C VAL A 328 -39.14 -71.40 7.45
N ALA A 329 -38.60 -72.56 7.85
CA ALA A 329 -37.16 -72.74 7.96
C ALA A 329 -36.44 -72.53 6.61
N ASP A 330 -37.02 -73.05 5.53
CA ASP A 330 -36.51 -72.85 4.17
C ASP A 330 -36.55 -71.37 3.76
N ALA A 331 -37.60 -70.63 4.15
CA ALA A 331 -37.72 -69.18 3.91
C ALA A 331 -36.69 -68.36 4.70
N GLU A 332 -36.38 -68.74 5.95
CA GLU A 332 -35.35 -68.08 6.76
C GLU A 332 -33.95 -68.28 6.16
N VAL A 333 -33.62 -69.50 5.73
CA VAL A 333 -32.36 -69.79 5.03
C VAL A 333 -32.28 -68.99 3.72
N ALA A 334 -33.40 -68.87 2.99
CA ALA A 334 -33.45 -68.07 1.78
C ALA A 334 -33.19 -66.58 2.08
N ARG A 335 -33.78 -66.01 3.14
CA ARG A 335 -33.53 -64.63 3.57
C ARG A 335 -32.07 -64.40 3.89
N ASP A 336 -31.46 -65.26 4.71
CA ASP A 336 -30.05 -65.13 5.11
C ASP A 336 -29.12 -65.22 3.88
N GLY A 337 -29.47 -66.07 2.91
CA GLY A 337 -28.79 -66.12 1.62
C GLY A 337 -28.91 -64.83 0.80
N TRP A 338 -30.06 -64.14 0.85
CA TRP A 338 -30.22 -62.83 0.21
C TRP A 338 -29.47 -61.71 0.94
N ASP A 339 -29.45 -61.72 2.27
CA ASP A 339 -28.71 -60.74 3.07
C ASP A 339 -27.21 -60.86 2.82
N GLN A 340 -26.67 -62.08 2.74
CA GLN A 340 -25.27 -62.31 2.40
C GLN A 340 -24.94 -61.78 0.99
N LYS A 341 -25.80 -62.03 0.00
CA LYS A 341 -25.64 -61.47 -1.35
C LYS A 341 -25.69 -59.95 -1.36
N ALA A 342 -26.61 -59.34 -0.60
CA ALA A 342 -26.71 -57.89 -0.48
C ALA A 342 -25.45 -57.29 0.16
N TRP A 343 -24.91 -57.95 1.20
CA TRP A 343 -23.67 -57.54 1.85
C TRP A 343 -22.46 -57.63 0.90
N GLU A 344 -22.34 -58.72 0.15
CA GLU A 344 -21.27 -58.92 -0.82
C GLU A 344 -21.34 -57.89 -1.96
N LEU A 345 -22.53 -57.66 -2.53
CA LEU A 345 -22.74 -56.62 -3.55
C LEU A 345 -22.40 -55.22 -3.04
N ASN A 346 -22.82 -54.87 -1.82
CA ASN A 346 -22.51 -53.57 -1.23
C ASN A 346 -21.01 -53.39 -0.97
N SER A 347 -20.31 -54.47 -0.58
CA SER A 347 -18.84 -54.48 -0.46
C SER A 347 -18.16 -54.25 -1.81
N GLN A 348 -18.62 -54.93 -2.86
CA GLN A 348 -18.12 -54.75 -4.23
C GLN A 348 -18.35 -53.32 -4.74
N ILE A 349 -19.54 -52.75 -4.55
CA ILE A 349 -19.87 -51.37 -4.93
C ILE A 349 -18.94 -50.38 -4.22
N ARG A 350 -18.73 -50.54 -2.91
CA ARG A 350 -17.82 -49.68 -2.14
C ARG A 350 -16.38 -49.76 -2.66
N ASN A 351 -15.90 -50.95 -2.98
CA ASN A 351 -14.56 -51.13 -3.55
C ASN A 351 -14.44 -50.47 -4.94
N GLN A 352 -15.44 -50.65 -5.81
CA GLN A 352 -15.47 -49.98 -7.12
C GLN A 352 -15.54 -48.46 -6.98
N PHE A 353 -16.31 -47.93 -6.03
CA PHE A 353 -16.37 -46.50 -5.76
C PHE A 353 -15.01 -45.93 -5.32
N HIS A 354 -14.30 -46.62 -4.42
CA HIS A 354 -12.94 -46.22 -4.03
C HIS A 354 -11.96 -46.22 -5.21
N GLN A 355 -12.07 -47.18 -6.13
CA GLN A 355 -11.26 -47.18 -7.35
C GLN A 355 -11.58 -45.98 -8.25
N ILE A 356 -12.86 -45.65 -8.44
CA ILE A 356 -13.29 -44.45 -9.20
C ILE A 356 -12.75 -43.17 -8.55
N GLN A 357 -12.81 -43.06 -7.22
CA GLN A 357 -12.29 -41.91 -6.49
C GLN A 357 -10.77 -41.77 -6.68
N THR A 358 -10.03 -42.87 -6.63
CA THR A 358 -8.58 -42.88 -6.86
C THR A 358 -8.25 -42.44 -8.29
N LEU A 359 -8.94 -43.01 -9.29
CA LEU A 359 -8.76 -42.61 -10.69
C LEU A 359 -9.15 -41.14 -10.94
N ALA A 360 -10.20 -40.64 -10.29
CA ALA A 360 -10.59 -39.23 -10.39
C ALA A 360 -9.51 -38.29 -9.83
N ILE A 361 -8.85 -38.68 -8.72
CA ILE A 361 -7.71 -37.95 -8.17
C ILE A 361 -6.55 -37.92 -9.19
N ASP A 362 -6.21 -39.05 -9.78
CA ASP A 362 -5.14 -39.15 -10.79
C ASP A 362 -5.46 -38.32 -12.04
N CYS A 363 -6.70 -38.37 -12.52
CA CYS A 363 -7.17 -37.52 -13.62
C CYS A 363 -7.07 -36.03 -13.26
N ASN A 364 -7.48 -35.63 -12.06
CA ASN A 364 -7.38 -34.24 -11.59
C ASN A 364 -5.93 -33.77 -11.46
N GLN A 365 -5.00 -34.65 -11.09
CA GLN A 365 -3.56 -34.33 -11.11
C GLN A 365 -3.05 -34.14 -12.53
N ALA A 366 -3.46 -34.98 -13.48
CA ALA A 366 -3.11 -34.85 -14.90
C ALA A 366 -3.68 -33.56 -15.51
N LEU A 367 -4.94 -33.22 -15.23
CA LEU A 367 -5.58 -31.97 -15.68
C LEU A 367 -4.86 -30.74 -15.13
N ARG A 368 -4.42 -30.76 -13.86
CA ARG A 368 -3.59 -29.70 -13.27
C ARG A 368 -2.24 -29.56 -13.97
N ARG A 369 -1.57 -30.65 -14.36
CA ARG A 369 -0.33 -30.60 -15.16
C ARG A 369 -0.58 -29.98 -16.55
N LEU A 370 -1.74 -30.25 -17.14
CA LEU A 370 -2.18 -29.67 -18.40
C LEU A 370 -2.74 -28.23 -18.27
N LYS A 371 -2.80 -27.68 -17.04
CA LYS A 371 -3.35 -26.36 -16.71
C LYS A 371 -4.80 -26.14 -17.17
N LEU A 372 -5.62 -27.20 -17.12
CA LEU A 372 -7.06 -27.12 -17.41
C LEU A 372 -7.84 -26.90 -16.10
N ASP A 373 -8.75 -25.92 -16.10
CA ASP A 373 -9.60 -25.59 -14.95
C ASP A 373 -10.85 -26.50 -14.89
N ILE A 374 -10.62 -27.80 -14.79
CA ILE A 374 -11.65 -28.83 -14.72
C ILE A 374 -11.31 -29.77 -13.57
N GLN A 375 -12.28 -30.06 -12.70
CA GLN A 375 -12.12 -30.96 -11.56
C GLN A 375 -13.25 -31.99 -11.53
N PHE A 376 -12.89 -33.27 -11.53
CA PHE A 376 -13.80 -34.36 -11.22
C PHE A 376 -14.11 -34.36 -9.72
N ALA A 377 -15.40 -34.24 -9.38
CA ALA A 377 -15.90 -34.28 -8.01
C ALA A 377 -16.84 -35.48 -7.87
N VAL A 378 -16.33 -36.56 -7.30
CA VAL A 378 -17.05 -37.84 -7.29
C VAL A 378 -18.14 -37.85 -6.20
N ASN A 379 -19.38 -38.20 -6.58
CA ASN A 379 -20.53 -38.25 -5.68
C ASN A 379 -21.05 -39.69 -5.51
N GLU A 380 -21.22 -40.14 -4.26
CA GLU A 380 -21.71 -41.50 -3.92
C GLU A 380 -23.17 -41.76 -4.30
N ARG A 381 -23.99 -40.70 -4.42
CA ARG A 381 -25.44 -40.79 -4.69
C ARG A 381 -25.83 -40.41 -6.12
N GLY A 382 -24.89 -40.45 -7.07
CA GLY A 382 -25.19 -40.14 -8.46
C GLY A 382 -25.93 -41.29 -9.15
N GLU A 383 -27.10 -41.02 -9.72
CA GLU A 383 -27.85 -42.02 -10.52
C GLU A 383 -27.36 -42.11 -11.98
N THR A 384 -26.58 -41.13 -12.43
CA THR A 384 -25.99 -41.10 -13.77
C THR A 384 -24.46 -41.02 -13.69
N PRO A 385 -23.71 -41.57 -14.68
CA PRO A 385 -22.25 -41.48 -14.69
C PRO A 385 -21.71 -40.04 -14.59
N ALA A 386 -22.42 -39.06 -15.18
CA ALA A 386 -22.06 -37.65 -15.06
C ALA A 386 -22.30 -37.11 -13.65
N ALA A 387 -23.40 -37.49 -12.99
CA ALA A 387 -23.66 -37.14 -11.60
C ALA A 387 -22.67 -37.80 -10.62
N VAL A 388 -22.25 -39.03 -10.90
CA VAL A 388 -21.22 -39.75 -10.13
C VAL A 388 -19.86 -39.08 -10.28
N MET A 389 -19.48 -38.58 -11.46
CA MET A 389 -18.17 -37.93 -11.68
C MET A 389 -18.17 -36.42 -11.43
N GLY A 390 -19.34 -35.80 -11.22
CA GLY A 390 -19.53 -34.35 -11.00
C GLY A 390 -19.38 -33.48 -12.24
N VAL A 391 -18.76 -34.01 -13.30
CA VAL A 391 -18.53 -33.37 -14.59
C VAL A 391 -18.77 -34.37 -15.70
N ASP A 392 -19.46 -33.93 -16.76
CA ASP A 392 -19.64 -34.78 -17.94
C ASP A 392 -18.37 -34.82 -18.80
N TYR A 393 -17.80 -36.01 -18.92
CA TYR A 393 -16.62 -36.28 -19.75
C TYR A 393 -16.84 -35.92 -21.22
N LYS A 394 -18.03 -36.18 -21.77
CA LYS A 394 -18.29 -36.03 -23.21
C LYS A 394 -18.46 -34.57 -23.63
N SER A 395 -19.13 -33.75 -22.81
CA SER A 395 -19.42 -32.36 -23.15
C SER A 395 -18.39 -31.36 -22.64
N VAL A 396 -17.70 -31.64 -21.53
CA VAL A 396 -16.77 -30.67 -20.91
C VAL A 396 -15.32 -31.07 -21.10
N VAL A 397 -14.95 -32.28 -20.67
CA VAL A 397 -13.55 -32.71 -20.60
C VAL A 397 -12.98 -33.01 -21.98
N LYS A 398 -13.69 -33.80 -22.79
CA LYS A 398 -13.23 -34.19 -24.12
C LYS A 398 -13.06 -32.99 -25.06
N PRO A 399 -14.00 -32.03 -25.16
CA PRO A 399 -13.80 -30.85 -26.01
C PRO A 399 -12.64 -29.96 -25.54
N ALA A 400 -12.45 -29.79 -24.23
CA ALA A 400 -11.32 -29.03 -23.69
C ALA A 400 -9.97 -29.68 -24.05
N LEU A 401 -9.86 -31.00 -23.92
CA LEU A 401 -8.66 -31.76 -24.31
C LEU A 401 -8.42 -31.73 -25.82
N CYS A 402 -9.48 -31.86 -26.63
CA CYS A 402 -9.39 -31.73 -28.08
C CYS A 402 -8.90 -30.34 -28.48
N SER A 403 -9.47 -29.27 -27.92
CA SER A 403 -9.03 -27.90 -28.16
C SER A 403 -7.57 -27.68 -27.78
N LEU A 404 -7.10 -28.23 -26.65
CA LEU A 404 -5.70 -28.15 -26.26
C LEU A 404 -4.81 -28.93 -27.23
N CYS A 405 -5.22 -30.14 -27.63
CA CYS A 405 -4.48 -30.96 -28.59
C CYS A 405 -4.37 -30.28 -29.95
N ASP A 406 -5.46 -29.69 -30.44
CA ASP A 406 -5.50 -28.98 -31.70
C ASP A 406 -4.68 -27.68 -31.64
N GLY A 407 -4.69 -26.97 -30.51
CA GLY A 407 -3.81 -25.83 -30.27
C GLY A 407 -2.32 -26.22 -30.27
N ILE A 408 -1.95 -27.33 -29.63
CA ILE A 408 -0.58 -27.85 -29.65
C ILE A 408 -0.18 -28.29 -31.06
N LYS A 409 -1.07 -28.98 -31.80
CA LYS A 409 -0.80 -29.38 -33.19
C LYS A 409 -0.64 -28.17 -34.09
N GLY A 410 -1.50 -27.15 -33.95
CA GLY A 410 -1.41 -25.90 -34.69
C GLY A 410 -0.09 -25.18 -34.41
N SER A 411 0.26 -24.99 -33.14
CA SER A 411 1.53 -24.39 -32.75
C SER A 411 2.74 -25.23 -33.20
N SER A 412 2.66 -26.55 -33.12
CA SER A 412 3.71 -27.44 -33.62
C SER A 412 3.85 -27.36 -35.14
N ALA A 413 2.74 -27.28 -35.87
CA ALA A 413 2.75 -27.14 -37.32
C ALA A 413 3.35 -25.79 -37.75
N GLU A 414 2.96 -24.71 -37.07
CA GLU A 414 3.54 -23.38 -37.26
C GLU A 414 5.04 -23.37 -36.98
N LYS A 415 5.48 -24.01 -35.88
CA LYS A 415 6.92 -24.15 -35.58
C LYS A 415 7.67 -25.01 -36.59
N VAL A 416 7.05 -26.05 -37.13
CA VAL A 416 7.63 -26.85 -38.21
C VAL A 416 7.74 -26.02 -39.50
N GLU A 417 6.74 -25.20 -39.82
CA GLU A 417 6.77 -24.28 -40.97
C GLU A 417 7.86 -23.20 -40.79
N GLU A 418 7.99 -22.61 -39.61
CA GLU A 418 9.11 -21.74 -39.23
C GLU A 418 10.46 -22.46 -39.39
N LEU A 419 10.59 -23.71 -38.95
CA LEU A 419 11.82 -24.49 -39.13
C LEU A 419 12.11 -24.76 -40.61
N VAL A 420 11.11 -25.07 -41.42
CA VAL A 420 11.26 -25.29 -42.87
C VAL A 420 11.70 -24.02 -43.57
N THR A 421 11.10 -22.86 -43.25
CA THR A 421 11.50 -21.56 -43.82
C THR A 421 12.93 -21.18 -43.41
N LEU A 422 13.31 -21.38 -42.15
CA LEU A 422 14.68 -21.17 -41.68
C LEU A 422 15.69 -22.13 -42.35
N GLN A 423 15.32 -23.39 -42.54
CA GLN A 423 16.15 -24.38 -43.23
C GLN A 423 16.33 -24.00 -44.71
N HIS A 424 15.27 -23.53 -45.37
CA HIS A 424 15.33 -23.02 -46.74
C HIS A 424 16.28 -21.82 -46.83
N HIS A 425 16.12 -20.81 -45.96
CA HIS A 425 17.01 -19.65 -45.89
C HIS A 425 18.48 -20.06 -45.62
N LYS A 426 18.72 -21.03 -44.73
CA LYS A 426 20.06 -21.59 -44.48
C LYS A 426 20.65 -22.21 -45.75
N SER A 427 19.86 -22.98 -46.50
CA SER A 427 20.32 -23.60 -47.75
C SER A 427 20.65 -22.56 -48.83
N GLU A 428 19.86 -21.48 -48.92
CA GLU A 428 20.10 -20.37 -49.84
C GLU A 428 21.35 -19.57 -49.47
N MET A 429 21.59 -19.31 -48.18
CA MET A 429 22.83 -18.69 -47.73
C MET A 429 24.04 -19.58 -48.00
N ALA A 430 23.92 -20.90 -47.83
CA ALA A 430 25.00 -21.84 -48.12
C ALA A 430 25.37 -21.84 -49.62
N SER A 431 24.38 -21.79 -50.52
CA SER A 431 24.63 -21.71 -51.96
C SER A 431 25.28 -20.37 -52.36
N LYS A 432 24.86 -19.26 -51.72
CA LYS A 432 25.54 -17.95 -51.87
C LYS A 432 26.99 -18.01 -51.40
N ILE A 433 27.27 -18.59 -50.23
CA ILE A 433 28.64 -18.77 -49.72
C ILE A 433 29.47 -19.59 -50.70
N GLU A 434 28.93 -20.70 -51.22
CA GLU A 434 29.66 -21.55 -52.17
C GLU A 434 29.94 -20.83 -53.49
N SER A 435 29.00 -20.04 -54.01
CA SER A 435 29.21 -19.22 -55.21
C SER A 435 30.30 -18.14 -55.01
N LYS A 436 30.38 -17.55 -53.80
CA LYS A 436 31.43 -16.59 -53.47
C LYS A 436 32.77 -17.30 -53.26
N ARG A 437 32.77 -18.51 -52.68
CA ARG A 437 33.96 -19.34 -52.51
C ARG A 437 34.55 -19.76 -53.86
N SER A 438 33.72 -20.17 -54.82
CA SER A 438 34.18 -20.50 -56.16
C SER A 438 34.74 -19.28 -56.91
N LEU A 439 34.10 -18.12 -56.78
CA LEU A 439 34.62 -16.86 -57.32
C LEU A 439 35.98 -16.49 -56.69
N LEU A 440 36.10 -16.58 -55.36
CA LEU A 440 37.37 -16.34 -54.67
C LEU A 440 38.45 -17.34 -55.11
N GLY A 441 38.10 -18.61 -55.31
CA GLY A 441 39.00 -19.61 -55.87
C GLY A 441 39.48 -19.25 -57.27
N SER A 442 38.59 -18.76 -58.13
CA SER A 442 38.95 -18.26 -59.47
C SER A 442 39.88 -17.06 -59.41
N ILE A 443 39.63 -16.10 -58.51
CA ILE A 443 40.49 -14.93 -58.31
C ILE A 443 41.85 -15.37 -57.75
N GLN A 444 41.88 -16.33 -56.83
CA GLN A 444 43.14 -16.86 -56.29
C GLN A 444 43.97 -17.56 -57.37
N LEU A 445 43.34 -18.33 -58.28
CA LEU A 445 44.01 -18.91 -59.43
C LEU A 445 44.59 -17.83 -60.36
N GLN A 446 43.85 -16.73 -60.60
CA GLN A 446 44.35 -15.59 -61.37
C GLN A 446 45.53 -14.89 -60.68
N ILE A 447 45.47 -14.71 -59.36
CA ILE A 447 46.59 -14.16 -58.58
C ILE A 447 47.81 -15.06 -58.71
N ASN A 448 47.65 -16.37 -58.54
CA ASN A 448 48.75 -17.33 -58.65
C ASN A 448 49.37 -17.31 -60.06
N ASP A 449 48.56 -17.28 -61.12
CA ASP A 449 49.03 -17.16 -62.51
C ASP A 449 49.80 -15.83 -62.74
N LEU A 450 49.30 -14.71 -62.20
CA LEU A 450 50.00 -13.43 -62.25
C LEU A 450 51.29 -13.43 -61.43
N GLU A 451 51.32 -14.09 -60.27
CA GLU A 451 52.52 -14.25 -59.46
C GLU A 451 53.57 -15.12 -60.16
N GLU A 452 53.16 -16.19 -60.85
CA GLU A 452 54.04 -17.01 -61.68
C GLU A 452 54.58 -16.22 -62.88
N LYS A 453 53.72 -15.47 -63.58
CA LYS A 453 54.14 -14.55 -64.64
C LYS A 453 55.10 -13.49 -64.11
N MET A 454 54.85 -12.92 -62.93
CA MET A 454 55.73 -11.95 -62.30
C MET A 454 57.07 -12.58 -61.92
N LYS A 455 57.09 -13.82 -61.41
CA LYS A 455 58.33 -14.58 -61.16
C LYS A 455 59.09 -14.83 -62.45
N LEU A 456 58.40 -15.21 -63.53
CA LEU A 456 58.99 -15.42 -64.85
C LEU A 456 59.61 -14.13 -65.38
N VAL A 457 58.84 -13.04 -65.44
CA VAL A 457 59.33 -11.72 -65.88
C VAL A 457 60.47 -11.23 -65.01
N LYS A 458 60.43 -11.46 -63.68
CA LYS A 458 61.54 -11.12 -62.80
C LYS A 458 62.80 -11.94 -63.13
N LYS A 459 62.65 -13.24 -63.42
CA LYS A 459 63.76 -14.10 -63.84
C LYS A 459 64.31 -13.66 -65.20
N GLU A 460 63.45 -13.39 -66.17
CA GLU A 460 63.82 -12.86 -67.49
C GLU A 460 64.50 -11.50 -67.39
N THR A 461 64.00 -10.59 -66.54
CA THR A 461 64.62 -9.28 -66.30
C THR A 461 65.99 -9.45 -65.65
N GLN A 462 66.14 -10.39 -64.72
CA GLN A 462 67.43 -10.68 -64.09
C GLN A 462 68.41 -11.33 -65.08
N GLU A 463 67.94 -12.26 -65.91
CA GLU A 463 68.72 -12.86 -67.01
C GLU A 463 69.13 -11.80 -68.03
N LEU A 464 68.21 -10.94 -68.48
CA LEU A 464 68.48 -9.82 -69.36
C LEU A 464 69.43 -8.80 -68.73
N SER A 465 69.28 -8.48 -67.44
CA SER A 465 70.23 -7.61 -66.73
C SER A 465 71.62 -8.22 -66.73
N THR A 466 71.75 -9.52 -66.39
CA THR A 466 73.05 -10.20 -66.45
C THR A 466 73.60 -10.28 -67.86
N LYS A 467 72.73 -10.44 -68.87
CA LYS A 467 73.10 -10.47 -70.28
C LYS A 467 73.55 -9.09 -70.75
N CYS A 468 72.84 -8.03 -70.40
CA CYS A 468 73.23 -6.65 -70.71
C CYS A 468 74.52 -6.27 -69.99
N ASP A 469 74.74 -6.70 -68.74
CA ASP A 469 76.01 -6.48 -68.04
C ASP A 469 77.17 -7.21 -68.74
N LEU A 470 76.92 -8.41 -69.27
CA LEU A 470 77.92 -9.21 -69.99
C LEU A 470 78.15 -8.67 -71.40
N GLU A 471 77.09 -8.32 -72.13
CA GLU A 471 77.12 -7.67 -73.43
C GLU A 471 77.82 -6.31 -73.33
N ALA A 472 77.52 -5.49 -72.33
CA ALA A 472 78.22 -4.23 -72.08
C ALA A 472 79.71 -4.45 -71.82
N LYS A 473 80.09 -5.48 -71.04
CA LYS A 473 81.50 -5.86 -70.88
C LYS A 473 82.13 -6.26 -72.21
N THR A 474 81.49 -7.10 -73.01
CA THR A 474 82.01 -7.52 -74.33
C THR A 474 82.05 -6.39 -75.35
N LEU A 475 81.09 -5.46 -75.33
CA LEU A 475 81.01 -4.34 -76.24
C LEU A 475 82.04 -3.27 -75.87
N VAL A 476 82.34 -3.10 -74.58
CA VAL A 476 83.50 -2.29 -74.15
C VAL A 476 84.81 -2.93 -74.63
N GLU A 477 84.95 -4.25 -74.57
CA GLU A 477 86.12 -4.96 -75.11
C GLU A 477 86.18 -4.89 -76.66
N SER A 478 85.05 -5.02 -77.36
CA SER A 478 84.99 -4.95 -78.82
C SER A 478 85.17 -3.53 -79.33
N VAL A 479 84.60 -2.50 -78.71
CA VAL A 479 84.83 -1.09 -79.08
C VAL A 479 86.30 -0.73 -78.88
N LYS A 480 86.96 -1.27 -77.84
CA LYS A 480 88.41 -1.13 -77.69
C LYS A 480 89.18 -1.78 -78.85
N ALA A 481 88.73 -2.93 -79.37
CA ALA A 481 89.34 -3.59 -80.52
C ALA A 481 89.00 -2.91 -81.87
N GLU A 482 87.76 -2.46 -82.05
CA GLU A 482 87.27 -1.79 -83.26
C GLU A 482 87.88 -0.40 -83.41
N ALA A 483 88.09 0.34 -82.30
CA ALA A 483 88.82 1.60 -82.34
C ALA A 483 90.26 1.41 -82.85
N LEU A 484 90.91 0.30 -82.47
CA LEU A 484 92.22 -0.06 -83.02
C LEU A 484 92.15 -0.45 -84.51
N ASN A 485 91.06 -1.10 -84.96
CA ASN A 485 90.87 -1.45 -86.38
C ASN A 485 90.46 -0.26 -87.26
N LEU A 486 89.62 0.65 -86.78
CA LEU A 486 89.19 1.83 -87.55
C LEU A 486 90.39 2.73 -87.87
N GLU A 487 91.34 2.85 -86.93
CA GLU A 487 92.62 3.52 -87.14
C GLU A 487 93.46 2.87 -88.28
N VAL A 488 93.27 1.57 -88.53
CA VAL A 488 93.89 0.86 -89.66
C VAL A 488 93.12 1.12 -90.97
N VAL A 489 91.79 1.01 -90.97
CA VAL A 489 90.97 1.15 -92.19
C VAL A 489 90.94 2.59 -92.71
N GLU A 490 90.98 3.58 -91.82
CA GLU A 490 91.08 4.99 -92.24
C GLU A 490 92.34 5.25 -93.07
N LYS A 491 93.45 4.56 -92.74
CA LYS A 491 94.67 4.59 -93.56
C LYS A 491 94.46 3.94 -94.93
N GLU A 492 93.72 2.84 -95.02
CA GLU A 492 93.47 2.12 -96.28
C GLU A 492 92.47 2.86 -97.21
N ALA A 493 91.40 3.45 -96.68
CA ALA A 493 90.40 4.16 -97.49
C ALA A 493 90.97 5.40 -98.18
N ALA A 494 91.91 6.09 -97.53
CA ALA A 494 92.67 7.18 -98.13
C ALA A 494 93.46 6.74 -99.38
N GLU A 495 93.88 5.47 -99.44
CA GLU A 495 94.56 4.90 -100.61
C GLU A 495 93.59 4.56 -101.76
N PHE A 496 92.37 4.09 -101.46
CA PHE A 496 91.39 3.69 -102.48
C PHE A 496 90.76 4.85 -103.26
N VAL A 497 90.46 5.98 -102.60
CA VAL A 497 89.86 7.16 -103.28
C VAL A 497 90.71 7.60 -104.47
N LYS A 498 92.04 7.62 -104.27
CA LYS A 498 93.03 7.90 -105.33
C LYS A 498 92.92 6.96 -106.54
N ALA A 499 92.56 5.69 -106.33
CA ALA A 499 92.44 4.73 -107.42
C ALA A 499 91.19 4.96 -108.28
N SER A 500 90.10 5.49 -107.70
CA SER A 500 88.81 5.65 -108.40
C SER A 500 88.76 6.85 -109.36
N GLU A 501 89.46 7.94 -109.05
CA GLU A 501 89.60 9.10 -109.93
C GLU A 501 90.15 8.71 -111.31
N LEU A 502 90.99 7.68 -111.35
CA LEU A 502 91.67 7.19 -112.54
C LEU A 502 90.69 6.53 -113.55
N ARG A 503 89.64 5.86 -113.08
CA ARG A 503 88.64 5.21 -113.95
C ARG A 503 87.64 6.17 -114.58
N LEU A 504 87.31 7.28 -113.92
CA LEU A 504 86.36 8.26 -114.46
C LEU A 504 86.86 8.88 -115.79
N GLN A 505 88.17 8.99 -115.96
CA GLN A 505 88.77 9.54 -117.18
C GLN A 505 88.56 8.67 -118.42
N GLU A 506 88.48 7.35 -118.27
CA GLU A 506 88.35 6.42 -119.40
C GLU A 506 86.96 6.49 -120.05
N ALA A 507 85.90 6.62 -119.25
CA ALA A 507 84.50 6.63 -119.73
C ALA A 507 84.12 7.87 -120.57
N VAL A 508 84.86 8.96 -120.47
CA VAL A 508 84.52 10.22 -121.16
C VAL A 508 84.63 10.09 -122.68
N LYS A 509 85.54 9.27 -123.20
CA LYS A 509 85.96 9.41 -124.60
C LYS A 509 85.33 8.42 -125.58
N GLU A 510 84.79 7.31 -125.09
CA GLU A 510 83.84 6.50 -125.88
C GLU A 510 82.68 7.34 -126.44
N SER A 511 82.29 8.45 -125.79
CA SER A 511 81.21 9.32 -126.26
C SER A 511 81.53 10.15 -127.52
N GLU A 512 82.80 10.37 -127.88
CA GLU A 512 83.18 11.18 -129.06
C GLU A 512 82.98 10.43 -130.38
N GLU A 513 83.11 9.11 -130.38
CA GLU A 513 83.07 8.29 -131.60
C GLU A 513 81.66 8.19 -132.21
N GLU A 514 80.61 8.24 -131.39
CA GLU A 514 79.22 8.11 -131.83
C GLU A 514 78.73 9.32 -132.65
N VAL A 515 79.25 10.53 -132.41
CA VAL A 515 78.81 11.76 -133.08
C VAL A 515 79.18 11.78 -134.58
N GLN A 516 80.31 11.15 -134.93
CA GLN A 516 80.86 11.23 -136.28
C GLN A 516 80.05 10.44 -137.31
N ALA A 517 79.38 9.35 -136.89
CA ALA A 517 78.54 8.51 -137.75
C ALA A 517 77.30 9.26 -138.29
N CYS A 518 76.79 10.23 -137.54
CA CYS A 518 75.58 10.97 -137.88
C CYS A 518 75.79 11.95 -139.06
N ALA A 519 77.01 12.46 -139.23
CA ALA A 519 77.35 13.43 -140.29
C ALA A 519 77.31 12.81 -141.71
N ALA A 520 77.57 11.51 -141.85
CA ALA A 520 77.62 10.83 -143.15
C ALA A 520 76.24 10.73 -143.83
N GLN A 521 75.15 10.73 -143.07
CA GLN A 521 73.80 10.58 -143.62
C GLN A 521 73.29 11.86 -144.31
N LEU A 522 73.73 13.04 -143.87
CA LEU A 522 73.27 14.32 -144.43
C LEU A 522 73.80 14.61 -145.84
N PHE A 523 75.01 14.15 -146.17
CA PHE A 523 75.62 14.43 -147.48
C PHE A 523 74.92 13.69 -148.64
N ALA A 524 74.36 12.51 -148.39
CA ALA A 524 73.61 11.76 -149.41
C ALA A 524 72.35 12.49 -149.91
N LEU A 525 71.78 13.37 -149.09
CA LEU A 525 70.55 14.10 -149.39
C LEU A 525 70.79 15.28 -150.35
N ILE A 526 71.99 15.88 -150.28
CA ILE A 526 72.39 17.03 -151.11
C ILE A 526 72.60 16.61 -152.59
N ASP A 527 73.10 15.39 -152.82
CA ASP A 527 73.35 14.85 -154.17
C ASP A 527 72.06 14.68 -155.00
N SER A 528 70.93 14.47 -154.33
CA SER A 528 69.60 14.34 -154.97
C SER A 528 69.07 15.68 -155.51
N ILE A 529 69.28 16.78 -154.77
CA ILE A 529 68.72 18.10 -155.12
C ILE A 529 69.48 18.73 -156.30
N SER A 530 70.79 18.51 -156.40
CA SER A 530 71.61 19.11 -157.46
C SER A 530 71.22 18.63 -158.86
N LYS A 531 70.85 17.35 -159.01
CA LYS A 531 70.37 16.76 -160.27
C LYS A 531 69.06 17.37 -160.79
N GLN A 532 68.21 17.91 -159.92
CA GLN A 532 67.01 18.62 -160.38
C GLN A 532 67.34 20.01 -160.97
N LYS A 533 68.46 20.62 -160.57
CA LYS A 533 68.88 21.94 -161.06
C LYS A 533 69.44 21.88 -162.47
N GLU A 534 70.22 20.84 -162.80
CA GLU A 534 70.72 20.57 -164.17
C GLU A 534 69.60 20.51 -165.23
N TYR A 535 68.40 20.04 -164.86
CA TYR A 535 67.29 19.92 -165.79
C TYR A 535 66.67 21.27 -166.20
N MET A 536 66.63 22.25 -165.30
CA MET A 536 66.05 23.57 -165.57
C MET A 536 66.96 24.46 -166.44
N ASP A 537 68.27 24.40 -166.23
CA ASP A 537 69.22 25.28 -166.95
C ASP A 537 69.36 24.90 -168.43
N SER A 538 69.19 23.63 -168.78
CA SER A 538 69.15 23.15 -170.17
C SER A 538 67.98 23.76 -170.97
N LYS A 539 66.85 24.10 -170.33
CA LYS A 539 65.67 24.72 -170.96
C LYS A 539 65.83 26.23 -171.22
N ILE A 540 66.69 26.90 -170.45
CA ILE A 540 66.84 28.36 -170.50
C ILE A 540 67.77 28.81 -171.63
N SER A 541 68.84 28.06 -171.92
CA SER A 541 69.80 28.50 -172.94
C SER A 541 69.32 28.31 -174.37
N GLU A 542 68.41 27.35 -174.63
CA GLU A 542 67.73 27.18 -175.92
C GLU A 542 66.96 28.45 -176.35
N ILE A 543 66.44 29.21 -175.38
CA ILE A 543 65.71 30.48 -175.60
C ILE A 543 66.70 31.63 -175.93
N LYS A 544 67.91 31.61 -175.37
CA LYS A 544 68.85 32.73 -175.49
C LYS A 544 69.56 32.75 -176.84
N THR A 545 69.75 31.58 -177.45
CA THR A 545 70.16 31.42 -178.86
C THR A 545 69.17 32.02 -179.86
N GLY A 546 67.89 32.22 -179.50
CA GLY A 546 66.90 32.86 -180.39
C GLY A 546 66.87 34.40 -180.36
N VAL A 547 67.36 35.04 -179.29
CA VAL A 547 67.20 36.50 -179.08
C VAL A 547 68.39 37.32 -179.60
N ALA A 548 69.62 36.85 -179.46
CA ALA A 548 70.79 37.64 -179.85
C ALA A 548 71.00 37.70 -181.38
N ASP A 549 70.59 36.68 -182.12
CA ASP A 549 70.58 36.70 -183.58
C ASP A 549 69.57 37.71 -184.16
N THR A 550 68.49 38.05 -183.42
CA THR A 550 67.61 39.20 -183.73
C THR A 550 68.22 40.56 -183.36
N ALA A 551 69.15 40.63 -182.41
CA ALA A 551 69.88 41.85 -182.07
C ALA A 551 70.98 42.20 -183.10
N SER A 552 71.40 41.23 -183.95
CA SER A 552 72.21 41.46 -185.17
C SER A 552 71.73 42.63 -186.03
N ALA A 553 70.43 42.90 -186.13
CA ALA A 553 69.94 43.70 -187.26
C ALA A 553 69.80 45.21 -186.96
N VAL A 554 69.83 45.64 -185.69
CA VAL A 554 69.29 46.97 -185.31
C VAL A 554 70.34 48.01 -184.88
N SER A 555 71.43 47.68 -184.17
CA SER A 555 72.39 48.72 -183.70
C SER A 555 73.36 49.22 -184.78
N GLU A 556 73.66 48.37 -185.78
CA GLU A 556 74.27 48.77 -187.05
C GLU A 556 73.46 49.85 -187.82
N ILE A 557 72.24 50.21 -187.36
CA ILE A 557 71.29 51.12 -188.04
C ILE A 557 71.03 52.45 -187.28
N TYR A 558 71.39 52.60 -186.00
CA TYR A 558 71.21 53.89 -185.28
C TYR A 558 72.52 54.61 -184.89
N LYS A 559 73.63 54.37 -185.57
CA LYS A 559 73.91 55.14 -186.80
C LYS A 559 73.28 56.53 -186.79
N ALA A 560 74.16 57.48 -187.07
CA ALA A 560 73.88 58.62 -187.92
C ALA A 560 73.27 59.86 -187.30
N ASN A 561 72.58 59.81 -186.16
CA ASN A 561 71.78 60.96 -185.78
C ASN A 561 71.97 61.31 -184.30
N PHE A 562 72.82 62.28 -183.92
CA PHE A 562 72.89 63.63 -184.50
C PHE A 562 71.48 64.20 -184.56
N LYS A 563 71.37 65.51 -184.40
CA LYS A 563 70.34 66.27 -185.12
C LYS A 563 68.94 65.82 -184.70
N LYS A 564 68.30 66.56 -183.84
CA LYS A 564 67.94 67.92 -184.20
C LYS A 564 67.09 68.39 -183.06
N ASN A 565 67.15 69.69 -182.91
CA ASN A 565 66.00 70.43 -182.47
C ASN A 565 65.65 70.05 -181.02
N LEU A 566 66.37 70.67 -180.08
CA LEU A 566 66.36 72.15 -180.03
C LEU A 566 64.91 72.52 -180.30
N GLY A 567 64.10 72.19 -179.32
CA GLY A 567 63.63 73.30 -178.56
C GLY A 567 62.35 73.71 -179.24
N ILE A 568 62.27 74.98 -179.49
CA ILE A 568 61.18 75.57 -180.22
C ILE A 568 61.64 75.77 -181.65
#